data_AF-A0A5A7MPB0-F1
#
_entry.id   AF-A0A5A7MPB0-F1
#
_cell.length_a   1.000
_cell.length_b   1.000
_cell.length_c   1.000
_cell.angle_alpha   90.00
_cell.angle_beta   90.00
_cell.angle_gamma   90.00
#
_symmetry.space_group_name_H-M   'P 1'
#
loop_
_entity.id
_entity.type
_entity.pdbx_description
1 polymer ?
#
loop_
_entity_poly.entity_id
_entity_poly.type
_entity_poly.pdbx_seq_one_letter_code
_entity_poly.pdbx_strand_id
1 'polypeptide(L)'
;MSTQTLIYLFVGLSFSLYIGIAIWTRAGSTKEFYIAGGGVHPIFNGMATAADWMSAASFISMAGIIAFAGFDGSVYLMGWTGGYVVLALLLAPYLRKFGQFTVPDFIGTRYYSKTARVVAVICLIFISFTYIAGQMRGVGIVFSRFLDVPITLGVIIGMGIVFFYAVLGGMKGVTYTQVAQYCVLIFAYMVPAFFISFLITGNPIPQLGLGSTVNDGSGLYVLQKLDLVLQDMGFGAYTDGSKSMIDVFCITAALMVGTAGLPHVIVRFFTVPKASDARKSAGWALIFIALLYTTAPAIGAFARINFIETVDQTDYAEAPEWFKNWETNDLIAWVDKNDDGKMKYRSGDAFTGSPDFTGETGKSGERLIANEINAASENEVYVDKDIMVLANPEIANLPVG
;
A
#
# COMPACT_ATOMS: atom_id res chain seq x y z
N MET A 1 -9.90 21.03 19.95
CA MET A 1 -9.13 21.29 18.72
C MET A 1 -9.95 20.79 17.56
N SER A 2 -9.96 21.48 16.41
CA SER A 2 -10.58 20.91 15.21
C SER A 2 -9.77 19.71 14.72
N THR A 3 -10.41 18.71 14.10
CA THR A 3 -9.75 17.53 13.53
C THR A 3 -8.63 17.92 12.56
N GLN A 4 -8.86 18.95 11.75
CA GLN A 4 -7.86 19.50 10.83
C GLN A 4 -6.62 20.05 11.57
N THR A 5 -6.80 20.74 12.70
CA THR A 5 -5.67 21.22 13.51
C THR A 5 -4.85 20.06 14.08
N LEU A 6 -5.50 18.97 14.48
CA LEU A 6 -4.83 17.79 15.03
C LEU A 6 -4.05 17.04 13.95
N ILE A 7 -4.62 16.90 12.76
CA ILE A 7 -3.94 16.35 11.57
C ILE A 7 -2.68 17.17 11.25
N TYR A 8 -2.77 18.50 11.16
CA TYR A 8 -1.61 19.35 10.90
C TYR A 8 -0.54 19.25 11.97
N LEU A 9 -0.94 19.12 13.23
CA LEU A 9 -0.01 18.91 14.33
C LEU A 9 0.71 17.56 14.21
N PHE A 10 0.00 16.47 13.95
CA PHE A 10 0.59 15.14 13.78
C PHE A 10 1.52 15.05 12.57
N VAL A 11 1.09 15.61 11.42
CA VAL A 11 1.90 15.66 10.20
C VAL A 11 3.13 16.52 10.43
N GLY A 12 2.96 17.71 10.99
CA GLY A 12 4.05 18.63 11.32
C GLY A 12 5.06 18.03 12.29
N LEU A 13 4.60 17.34 13.34
CA LEU A 13 5.44 16.62 14.29
C LEU A 13 6.19 15.46 13.63
N SER A 14 5.55 14.72 12.74
CA SER A 14 6.17 13.60 12.02
C SER A 14 7.30 14.09 11.11
N PHE A 15 7.07 15.13 10.30
CA PHE A 15 8.12 15.71 9.46
C PHE A 15 9.22 16.38 10.29
N SER A 16 8.87 17.06 11.38
CA SER A 16 9.85 17.63 12.30
C SER A 16 10.74 16.56 12.93
N LEU A 17 10.17 15.41 13.30
CA LEU A 17 10.92 14.25 13.77
C LEU A 17 11.86 13.73 12.67
N TYR A 18 11.38 13.59 11.43
CA TYR A 18 12.21 13.09 10.33
C TYR A 18 13.38 14.03 10.01
N ILE A 19 13.12 15.33 9.94
CA ILE A 19 14.15 16.35 9.73
C ILE A 19 15.12 16.39 10.93
N GLY A 20 14.61 16.31 12.16
CA GLY A 20 15.43 16.27 13.38
C GLY A 20 16.37 15.06 13.39
N ILE A 21 15.89 13.87 13.00
CA ILE A 21 16.72 12.67 12.84
C ILE A 21 17.79 12.90 11.76
N ALA A 22 17.44 13.50 10.62
CA ALA A 22 18.39 13.75 9.54
C ALA A 22 19.50 14.73 9.94
N ILE A 23 19.17 15.79 10.69
CA ILE A 23 20.15 16.73 11.24
C ILE A 23 21.05 16.04 12.26
N TRP A 24 20.48 15.22 13.15
CA TRP A 24 21.24 14.47 14.17
C TRP A 24 22.17 13.42 13.58
N THR A 25 21.81 12.84 12.44
CA THR A 25 22.56 11.75 11.78
C THR A 25 23.39 12.20 10.58
N ARG A 26 23.62 13.51 10.44
CA ARG A 26 24.30 14.12 9.29
C ARG A 26 25.60 13.39 8.93
N ALA A 27 25.69 12.94 7.68
CA ALA A 27 26.84 12.16 7.20
C ALA A 27 28.07 13.05 6.96
N GLY A 28 29.23 12.63 7.46
CA GLY A 28 30.51 13.34 7.31
C GLY A 28 31.41 12.74 6.22
N SER A 29 31.12 11.54 5.71
CA SER A 29 31.94 10.85 4.69
C SER A 29 31.11 10.05 3.68
N THR A 30 31.69 9.72 2.52
CA THR A 30 31.06 8.90 1.46
C THR A 30 30.59 7.53 1.98
N LYS A 31 31.36 6.90 2.89
CA LYS A 31 31.01 5.61 3.49
C LYS A 31 29.83 5.73 4.46
N GLU A 32 29.74 6.81 5.21
CA GLU A 32 28.57 7.10 6.04
C GLU A 32 27.35 7.44 5.19
N PHE A 33 27.55 8.17 4.09
CA PHE A 33 26.50 8.57 3.18
C PHE A 33 25.85 7.36 2.48
N TYR A 34 26.63 6.38 2.00
CA TYR A 34 26.06 5.24 1.26
C TYR A 34 25.74 4.01 2.11
N ILE A 35 26.48 3.73 3.19
CA ILE A 35 26.28 2.50 3.98
C ILE A 35 26.13 2.72 5.49
N ALA A 36 25.90 3.96 5.93
CA ALA A 36 25.76 4.30 7.35
C ALA A 36 26.95 3.85 8.21
N GLY A 37 28.15 3.76 7.62
CA GLY A 37 29.35 3.24 8.29
C GLY A 37 29.33 1.73 8.59
N GLY A 38 28.28 1.01 8.21
CA GLY A 38 28.14 -0.42 8.49
C GLY A 38 27.73 -0.77 9.92
N GLY A 39 27.22 0.19 10.71
CA GLY A 39 26.98 0.03 12.15
C GLY A 39 25.52 -0.09 12.57
N VAL A 40 24.56 -0.26 11.65
CA VAL A 40 23.14 -0.28 11.98
C VAL A 40 22.76 -1.62 12.63
N HIS A 41 22.02 -1.57 13.75
CA HIS A 41 21.53 -2.78 14.42
C HIS A 41 20.56 -3.56 13.51
N PRO A 42 20.64 -4.91 13.45
CA PRO A 42 19.82 -5.71 12.55
C PRO A 42 18.31 -5.49 12.65
N ILE A 43 17.78 -5.24 13.86
CA ILE A 43 16.35 -4.97 14.07
C ILE A 43 15.95 -3.65 13.41
N PHE A 44 16.73 -2.58 13.61
CA PHE A 44 16.45 -1.27 13.00
C PHE A 44 16.59 -1.31 11.48
N ASN A 45 17.59 -2.03 10.97
CA ASN A 45 17.72 -2.21 9.54
C ASN A 45 16.56 -3.06 8.98
N GLY A 46 16.07 -4.05 9.74
CA GLY A 46 14.89 -4.83 9.41
C GLY A 46 13.63 -3.98 9.35
N MET A 47 13.35 -3.16 10.37
CA MET A 47 12.23 -2.20 10.38
C MET A 47 12.32 -1.20 9.24
N ALA A 48 13.51 -0.63 9.00
CA ALA A 48 13.70 0.30 7.89
C ALA A 48 13.43 -0.38 6.54
N THR A 49 13.92 -1.60 6.35
CA THR A 49 13.64 -2.39 5.14
C THR A 49 12.15 -2.68 4.99
N ALA A 50 11.45 -2.99 6.08
CA ALA A 50 10.01 -3.18 6.06
C ALA A 50 9.26 -1.88 5.73
N ALA A 51 9.69 -0.72 6.26
CA ALA A 51 9.11 0.58 5.89
C ALA A 51 9.27 0.88 4.41
N ASP A 52 10.46 0.62 3.86
CA ASP A 52 10.76 0.75 2.43
C ASP A 52 9.84 -0.16 1.59
N TRP A 53 9.59 -1.36 2.10
CA TRP A 53 8.68 -2.35 1.50
C TRP A 53 7.21 -1.96 1.57
N MET A 54 6.79 -1.31 2.67
CA MET A 54 5.43 -0.81 2.90
C MET A 54 5.11 0.47 2.10
N SER A 55 5.81 0.71 0.99
CA SER A 55 5.53 1.74 0.00
C SER A 55 4.03 1.93 -0.25
N ALA A 56 3.62 3.12 -0.71
CA ALA A 56 2.21 3.45 -0.98
C ALA A 56 1.47 2.34 -1.75
N ALA A 57 2.14 1.69 -2.70
CA ALA A 57 1.59 0.55 -3.45
C ALA A 57 1.25 -0.67 -2.57
N SER A 58 2.09 -1.03 -1.58
CA SER A 58 1.81 -2.15 -0.68
C SER A 58 0.83 -1.78 0.42
N PHE A 59 0.88 -0.54 0.92
CA PHE A 59 -0.02 -0.10 1.99
C PHE A 59 -1.46 0.11 1.48
N ILE A 60 -1.61 0.75 0.33
CA ILE A 60 -2.90 1.16 -0.24
C ILE A 60 -3.37 0.11 -1.26
N SER A 61 -2.58 -0.10 -2.32
CA SER A 61 -3.06 -0.87 -3.47
C SER A 61 -3.14 -2.37 -3.22
N MET A 62 -2.31 -2.97 -2.36
CA MET A 62 -2.33 -4.42 -2.14
C MET A 62 -3.66 -4.89 -1.53
N ALA A 63 -4.09 -4.29 -0.42
CA ALA A 63 -5.34 -4.68 0.22
C ALA A 63 -6.56 -4.28 -0.64
N GLY A 64 -6.48 -3.19 -1.41
CA GLY A 64 -7.46 -2.85 -2.45
C GLY A 64 -7.57 -3.92 -3.54
N ILE A 65 -6.45 -4.33 -4.14
CA ILE A 65 -6.40 -5.41 -5.13
C ILE A 65 -7.00 -6.70 -4.55
N ILE A 66 -6.65 -7.07 -3.33
CA ILE A 66 -7.18 -8.27 -2.68
C ILE A 66 -8.69 -8.15 -2.42
N ALA A 67 -9.18 -6.98 -2.00
CA ALA A 67 -10.61 -6.75 -1.77
C ALA A 67 -11.48 -6.93 -3.04
N PHE A 68 -10.94 -6.59 -4.21
CA PHE A 68 -11.66 -6.73 -5.48
C PHE A 68 -11.36 -8.02 -6.24
N ALA A 69 -10.12 -8.53 -6.18
CA ALA A 69 -9.68 -9.71 -6.91
C ALA A 69 -9.82 -11.01 -6.11
N GLY A 70 -10.11 -10.95 -4.80
CA GLY A 70 -10.28 -12.12 -3.95
C GLY A 70 -9.08 -13.06 -4.00
N PHE A 71 -9.36 -14.36 -4.16
CA PHE A 71 -8.35 -15.42 -4.21
C PHE A 71 -7.30 -15.20 -5.30
N ASP A 72 -7.68 -14.66 -6.46
CA ASP A 72 -6.75 -14.39 -7.56
C ASP A 72 -5.73 -13.29 -7.21
N GLY A 73 -6.04 -12.42 -6.24
CA GLY A 73 -5.11 -11.42 -5.71
C GLY A 73 -3.96 -12.02 -4.89
N SER A 74 -4.07 -13.29 -4.46
CA SER A 74 -3.07 -13.96 -3.62
C SER A 74 -1.68 -14.08 -4.28
N VAL A 75 -1.62 -14.05 -5.62
CA VAL A 75 -0.35 -14.09 -6.38
C VAL A 75 0.57 -12.92 -6.03
N TYR A 76 0.02 -11.75 -5.70
CA TYR A 76 0.82 -10.60 -5.28
C TYR A 76 1.42 -10.81 -3.89
N LEU A 77 0.62 -11.36 -2.97
CA LEU A 77 1.06 -11.67 -1.61
C LEU A 77 2.16 -12.74 -1.62
N MET A 78 1.94 -13.84 -2.34
CA MET A 78 2.90 -14.94 -2.49
C MET A 78 4.15 -14.50 -3.26
N GLY A 79 3.95 -13.76 -4.36
CA GLY A 79 5.01 -13.31 -5.26
C GLY A 79 5.99 -12.38 -4.57
N TRP A 80 5.49 -11.31 -3.94
CA TRP A 80 6.34 -10.33 -3.26
C TRP A 80 7.03 -10.93 -2.02
N THR A 81 6.29 -11.66 -1.19
CA THR A 81 6.87 -12.31 0.01
C THR A 81 7.90 -13.36 -0.38
N GLY A 82 7.59 -14.21 -1.36
CA GLY A 82 8.50 -15.22 -1.88
C GLY A 82 9.75 -14.60 -2.49
N GLY A 83 9.62 -13.49 -3.22
CA GLY A 83 10.74 -12.74 -3.76
C GLY A 83 11.65 -12.17 -2.68
N TYR A 84 11.07 -11.66 -1.58
CA TYR A 84 11.85 -11.23 -0.42
C TYR A 84 12.61 -12.39 0.21
N VAL A 85 11.99 -13.56 0.36
CA VAL A 85 12.64 -14.76 0.90
C VAL A 85 13.80 -15.20 0.01
N VAL A 86 13.62 -15.21 -1.32
CA VAL A 86 14.68 -15.50 -2.29
C VAL A 86 15.84 -14.52 -2.14
N LEU A 87 15.54 -13.22 -2.09
CA LEU A 87 16.54 -12.17 -1.87
C LEU A 87 17.30 -12.36 -0.55
N ALA A 88 16.58 -12.59 0.54
CA ALA A 88 17.11 -12.74 1.89
C ALA A 88 18.03 -13.97 2.04
N LEU A 89 17.63 -15.11 1.46
CA LEU A 89 18.34 -16.37 1.59
C LEU A 89 19.48 -16.51 0.57
N LEU A 90 19.23 -16.14 -0.69
CA LEU A 90 20.14 -16.43 -1.79
C LEU A 90 21.05 -15.26 -2.18
N LEU A 91 20.62 -14.01 -2.00
CA LEU A 91 21.39 -12.85 -2.46
C LEU A 91 22.09 -12.11 -1.31
N ALA A 92 21.38 -11.83 -0.22
CA ALA A 92 21.89 -10.99 0.87
C ALA A 92 23.25 -11.44 1.46
N PRO A 93 23.49 -12.75 1.74
CA PRO A 93 24.77 -13.20 2.30
C PRO A 93 25.94 -13.04 1.33
N TYR A 94 25.69 -13.24 0.03
CA TYR A 94 26.72 -13.18 -1.00
C TYR A 94 27.08 -11.73 -1.30
N LEU A 95 26.08 -10.88 -1.49
CA LEU A 95 26.30 -9.46 -1.73
C LEU A 95 27.14 -8.86 -0.60
N ARG A 96 26.80 -9.15 0.67
CA ARG A 96 27.59 -8.65 1.79
C ARG A 96 29.04 -9.15 1.80
N LYS A 97 29.31 -10.40 1.39
CA LYS A 97 30.68 -10.94 1.28
C LYS A 97 31.52 -10.26 0.19
N PHE A 98 30.89 -9.79 -0.88
CA PHE A 98 31.60 -9.12 -1.99
C PHE A 98 32.02 -7.68 -1.68
N GLY A 99 31.42 -7.05 -0.67
CA GLY A 99 31.89 -5.76 -0.12
C GLY A 99 31.76 -4.54 -1.05
N GLN A 100 31.10 -4.68 -2.20
CA GLN A 100 30.79 -3.57 -3.11
C GLN A 100 29.60 -2.77 -2.62
N PHE A 101 29.49 -1.51 -3.04
CA PHE A 101 28.45 -0.59 -2.60
C PHE A 101 27.17 -0.66 -3.46
N THR A 102 27.26 -1.18 -4.70
CA THR A 102 26.16 -1.21 -5.66
C THR A 102 26.02 -2.55 -6.38
N VAL A 103 24.81 -2.86 -6.86
CA VAL A 103 24.53 -4.07 -7.66
C VAL A 103 25.29 -4.07 -9.00
N PRO A 104 25.34 -2.97 -9.77
CA PRO A 104 26.13 -2.94 -10.99
C PRO A 104 27.63 -3.16 -10.75
N ASP A 105 28.19 -2.63 -9.67
CA ASP A 105 29.59 -2.88 -9.32
C ASP A 105 29.85 -4.34 -8.98
N PHE A 106 28.90 -4.97 -8.26
CA PHE A 106 28.93 -6.41 -8.02
C PHE A 106 28.94 -7.20 -9.33
N ILE A 107 28.04 -6.92 -10.27
CA ILE A 107 27.97 -7.61 -11.58
C ILE A 107 29.27 -7.41 -12.37
N GLY A 108 29.73 -6.17 -12.49
CA GLY A 108 30.95 -5.85 -13.23
C GLY A 108 32.18 -6.55 -12.67
N THR A 109 32.28 -6.65 -11.35
CA THR A 109 33.39 -7.33 -10.67
C THR A 109 33.27 -8.85 -10.74
N ARG A 110 32.06 -9.40 -10.59
CA ARG A 110 31.79 -10.84 -10.63
C ARG A 110 32.11 -11.47 -11.99
N TYR A 111 31.88 -10.73 -13.08
CA TYR A 111 32.11 -11.17 -14.45
C TYR A 111 33.33 -10.51 -15.10
N TYR A 112 34.10 -9.71 -14.36
CA TYR A 112 35.26 -8.96 -14.87
C TYR A 112 34.97 -8.16 -16.16
N SER A 113 33.76 -7.61 -16.29
CA SER A 113 33.26 -6.99 -17.52
C SER A 113 32.71 -5.59 -17.30
N LYS A 114 33.31 -4.61 -17.98
CA LYS A 114 32.79 -3.23 -18.01
C LYS A 114 31.45 -3.15 -18.73
N THR A 115 31.25 -3.93 -19.79
CA THR A 115 29.98 -3.99 -20.52
C THR A 115 28.85 -4.49 -19.64
N ALA A 116 29.07 -5.56 -18.86
CA ALA A 116 28.08 -6.07 -17.92
C ALA A 116 27.72 -5.05 -16.84
N ARG A 117 28.69 -4.27 -16.35
CA ARG A 117 28.44 -3.15 -15.42
C ARG A 117 27.55 -2.09 -16.05
N VAL A 118 27.84 -1.65 -17.27
CA VAL A 118 27.06 -0.61 -17.97
C VAL A 118 25.62 -1.08 -18.22
N VAL A 119 25.44 -2.30 -18.69
CA VAL A 119 24.10 -2.89 -18.87
C VAL A 119 23.34 -2.91 -17.54
N ALA A 120 23.98 -3.33 -16.44
CA ALA A 120 23.38 -3.32 -15.12
C ALA A 120 23.02 -1.91 -14.63
N VAL A 121 23.82 -0.88 -14.94
CA VAL A 121 23.48 0.52 -14.64
C VAL A 121 22.23 0.97 -15.41
N ILE A 122 22.14 0.66 -16.70
CA ILE A 122 20.97 1.01 -17.52
C ILE A 122 19.71 0.36 -16.96
N CYS A 123 19.76 -0.95 -16.68
CA CYS A 123 18.65 -1.67 -16.05
C CYS A 123 18.27 -1.07 -14.70
N LEU A 124 19.26 -0.75 -13.86
CA LEU A 124 19.06 -0.12 -12.56
C LEU A 124 18.29 1.20 -12.68
N ILE A 125 18.73 2.09 -13.59
CA ILE A 125 18.08 3.39 -13.81
C ILE A 125 16.64 3.20 -14.28
N PHE A 126 16.41 2.30 -15.24
CA PHE A 126 15.07 2.05 -15.78
C PHE A 126 14.09 1.54 -14.70
N ILE A 127 14.54 0.57 -13.89
CA ILE A 127 13.74 0.01 -12.79
C ILE A 127 13.47 1.08 -11.72
N SER A 128 14.52 1.83 -11.31
CA SER A 128 14.39 2.88 -10.31
C SER A 128 13.46 4.01 -10.76
N PHE A 129 13.52 4.43 -12.02
CA PHE A 129 12.64 5.48 -12.54
C PHE A 129 11.16 5.05 -12.51
N THR A 130 10.87 3.83 -12.98
CA THR A 130 9.50 3.29 -12.99
C THR A 130 8.94 3.19 -11.57
N TYR A 131 9.77 2.77 -10.62
CA TYR A 131 9.38 2.66 -9.22
C TYR A 131 9.13 4.03 -8.56
N ILE A 132 10.04 4.99 -8.77
CA ILE A 132 9.90 6.36 -8.26
C ILE A 132 8.63 7.02 -8.82
N ALA A 133 8.33 6.83 -10.11
CA ALA A 133 7.13 7.40 -10.72
C ALA A 133 5.84 6.98 -9.99
N GLY A 134 5.71 5.69 -9.64
CA GLY A 134 4.57 5.18 -8.86
C GLY A 134 4.51 5.79 -7.45
N GLN A 135 5.65 5.91 -6.77
CA GLN A 135 5.71 6.53 -5.44
C GLN A 135 5.38 8.01 -5.46
N MET A 136 5.80 8.75 -6.50
CA MET A 136 5.52 10.18 -6.62
C MET A 136 4.02 10.46 -6.71
N ARG A 137 3.24 9.59 -7.36
CA ARG A 137 1.77 9.71 -7.37
C ARG A 137 1.20 9.59 -5.95
N GLY A 138 1.65 8.60 -5.17
CA GLY A 138 1.24 8.43 -3.78
C GLY A 138 1.59 9.65 -2.90
N VAL A 139 2.81 10.17 -3.02
CA VAL A 139 3.22 11.42 -2.33
C VAL A 139 2.31 12.58 -2.76
N GLY A 140 2.03 12.72 -4.06
CA GLY A 140 1.16 13.77 -4.59
C GLY A 140 -0.24 13.77 -3.98
N ILE A 141 -0.90 12.61 -3.96
CA ILE A 141 -2.25 12.43 -3.40
C ILE A 141 -2.29 12.78 -1.91
N VAL A 142 -1.28 12.32 -1.16
CA VAL A 142 -1.19 12.56 0.28
C VAL A 142 -0.98 14.06 0.58
N PHE A 143 -0.04 14.70 -0.11
CA PHE A 143 0.25 16.12 0.10
C PHE A 143 -0.83 17.05 -0.44
N SER A 144 -1.47 16.71 -1.57
CA SER A 144 -2.60 17.49 -2.08
C SER A 144 -3.75 17.50 -1.08
N ARG A 145 -4.01 16.36 -0.43
CA ARG A 145 -5.06 16.25 0.58
C ARG A 145 -4.78 17.08 1.82
N PHE A 146 -3.54 17.11 2.29
CA PHE A 146 -3.21 17.83 3.53
C PHE A 146 -3.05 19.32 3.31
N LEU A 147 -2.38 19.73 2.24
CA LEU A 147 -2.09 21.14 1.98
C LEU A 147 -3.23 21.84 1.22
N ASP A 148 -4.24 21.09 0.78
CA ASP A 148 -5.33 21.57 -0.08
C ASP A 148 -4.79 22.24 -1.36
N VAL A 149 -3.86 21.55 -2.02
CA VAL A 149 -3.14 22.03 -3.20
C VAL A 149 -3.28 21.04 -4.35
N PRO A 150 -3.12 21.46 -5.62
CA PRO A 150 -3.12 20.54 -6.74
C PRO A 150 -2.05 19.44 -6.60
N ILE A 151 -2.35 18.23 -7.07
CA ILE A 151 -1.48 17.04 -6.96
C ILE A 151 -0.06 17.34 -7.42
N THR A 152 0.13 18.04 -8.56
CA THR A 152 1.45 18.41 -9.07
C THR A 152 2.25 19.23 -8.07
N LEU A 153 1.61 20.19 -7.40
CA LEU A 153 2.27 21.03 -6.39
C LEU A 153 2.56 20.22 -5.11
N GLY A 154 1.65 19.33 -4.73
CA GLY A 154 1.86 18.35 -3.66
C GLY A 154 3.08 17.46 -3.89
N VAL A 155 3.26 16.96 -5.12
CA VAL A 155 4.46 16.18 -5.53
C VAL A 155 5.72 17.01 -5.38
N ILE A 156 5.74 18.25 -5.86
CA ILE A 156 6.92 19.13 -5.80
C ILE A 156 7.33 19.41 -4.35
N ILE A 157 6.36 19.73 -3.49
CA ILE A 157 6.61 19.97 -2.06
C ILE A 157 7.15 18.71 -1.39
N GLY A 158 6.46 17.58 -1.57
CA GLY A 158 6.85 16.31 -0.96
C GLY A 158 8.25 15.87 -1.42
N MET A 159 8.55 16.00 -2.71
CA MET A 159 9.87 15.72 -3.26
C MET A 159 10.95 16.63 -2.68
N GLY A 160 10.67 17.93 -2.51
CA GLY A 160 11.60 18.87 -1.90
C GLY A 160 11.96 18.52 -0.46
N ILE A 161 10.96 18.16 0.36
CA ILE A 161 11.15 17.75 1.76
C ILE A 161 11.97 16.46 1.83
N VAL A 162 11.58 15.44 1.06
CA VAL A 162 12.26 14.13 1.01
C VAL A 162 13.69 14.29 0.55
N PHE A 163 13.92 15.08 -0.51
CA PHE A 163 15.25 15.37 -1.00
C PHE A 163 16.12 16.05 0.06
N PHE A 164 15.60 17.05 0.77
CA PHE A 164 16.34 17.80 1.78
C PHE A 164 16.83 16.90 2.92
N TYR A 165 15.95 16.12 3.55
CA TYR A 165 16.36 15.27 4.67
C TYR A 165 17.20 14.05 4.21
N ALA A 166 16.96 13.52 3.01
CA ALA A 166 17.72 12.39 2.48
C ALA A 166 19.18 12.78 2.17
N VAL A 167 19.40 13.94 1.55
CA VAL A 167 20.73 14.45 1.23
C VAL A 167 21.49 14.85 2.49
N LEU A 168 20.83 15.40 3.51
CA LEU A 168 21.49 15.77 4.76
C LEU A 168 21.87 14.56 5.62
N GLY A 169 20.96 13.60 5.78
CA GLY A 169 21.15 12.46 6.69
C GLY A 169 21.95 11.29 6.11
N GLY A 170 22.07 11.18 4.79
CA GLY A 170 22.65 10.00 4.13
C GLY A 170 21.95 8.69 4.53
N MET A 171 22.59 7.54 4.29
CA MET A 171 21.98 6.23 4.57
C MET A 171 21.65 6.04 6.05
N LYS A 172 22.42 6.62 6.98
CA LYS A 172 22.12 6.56 8.42
C LYS A 172 20.81 7.30 8.73
N GLY A 173 20.67 8.54 8.28
CA GLY A 173 19.44 9.32 8.46
C GLY A 173 18.24 8.68 7.78
N VAL A 174 18.39 8.22 6.54
CA VAL A 174 17.32 7.50 5.83
C VAL A 174 16.91 6.21 6.58
N THR A 175 17.85 5.52 7.24
CA THR A 175 17.51 4.33 8.04
C THR A 175 16.66 4.68 9.25
N TYR A 176 17.09 5.64 10.08
CA TYR A 176 16.35 5.97 11.30
C TYR A 176 15.02 6.69 11.02
N THR A 177 14.95 7.50 9.95
CA THR A 177 13.68 8.06 9.50
C THR A 177 12.71 6.96 9.05
N GLN A 178 13.19 5.95 8.30
CA GLN A 178 12.36 4.79 7.93
C GLN A 178 11.92 3.95 9.13
N VAL A 179 12.75 3.79 10.17
CA VAL A 179 12.31 3.12 11.41
C VAL A 179 11.14 3.87 12.03
N ALA A 180 11.21 5.20 12.12
CA ALA A 180 10.11 6.00 12.65
C ALA A 180 8.86 5.90 11.74
N GLN A 181 9.04 5.96 10.42
CA GLN A 181 7.96 5.76 9.45
C GLN A 181 7.30 4.40 9.59
N TYR A 182 8.07 3.32 9.75
CA TYR A 182 7.54 1.98 9.96
C TYR A 182 6.62 1.92 11.17
N CYS A 183 7.05 2.47 12.31
CA CYS A 183 6.23 2.50 13.53
C CYS A 183 4.91 3.25 13.33
N VAL A 184 4.94 4.39 12.64
CA VAL A 184 3.73 5.18 12.33
C VAL A 184 2.81 4.41 11.39
N LEU A 185 3.34 3.88 10.29
CA LEU A 185 2.58 3.16 9.28
C LEU A 185 1.94 1.89 9.83
N ILE A 186 2.71 1.07 10.56
CA ILE A 186 2.19 -0.19 11.10
C ILE A 186 1.15 0.07 12.17
N PHE A 187 1.31 1.11 12.99
CA PHE A 187 0.30 1.50 13.97
C PHE A 187 -0.99 1.98 13.27
N ALA A 188 -0.86 2.86 12.28
CA ALA A 188 -1.98 3.36 11.49
C ALA A 188 -2.72 2.25 10.73
N TYR A 189 -2.02 1.18 10.34
CA TYR A 189 -2.62 0.03 9.67
C TYR A 189 -3.30 -0.94 10.64
N MET A 190 -2.60 -1.31 11.71
CA MET A 190 -3.04 -2.37 12.62
C MET A 190 -4.17 -1.92 13.55
N VAL A 191 -4.18 -0.66 13.97
CA VAL A 191 -5.21 -0.16 14.89
C VAL A 191 -6.61 -0.30 14.28
N PRO A 192 -6.91 0.28 13.08
CA PRO A 192 -8.21 0.05 12.45
C PRO A 192 -8.48 -1.43 12.19
N ALA A 193 -7.47 -2.19 11.78
CA ALA A 193 -7.64 -3.63 11.54
C ALA A 193 -8.15 -4.37 12.79
N PHE A 194 -7.55 -4.12 13.95
CA PHE A 194 -7.95 -4.72 15.22
C PHE A 194 -9.39 -4.38 15.60
N PHE A 195 -9.78 -3.11 15.46
CA PHE A 195 -11.13 -2.67 15.78
C PHE A 195 -12.16 -3.23 14.80
N ILE A 196 -11.89 -3.20 13.49
CA ILE A 196 -12.81 -3.74 12.47
C ILE A 196 -13.00 -5.24 12.65
N SER A 197 -11.90 -5.97 12.89
CA SER A 197 -11.97 -7.40 13.19
C SER A 197 -12.84 -7.67 14.42
N PHE A 198 -12.69 -6.86 15.47
CA PHE A 198 -13.49 -6.98 16.68
C PHE A 198 -14.97 -6.67 16.45
N LEU A 199 -15.31 -5.63 15.68
CA LEU A 199 -16.69 -5.28 15.37
C LEU A 199 -17.39 -6.37 14.53
N ILE A 200 -16.72 -6.89 13.51
CA ILE A 200 -17.32 -7.86 12.58
C ILE A 200 -17.37 -9.26 13.20
N THR A 201 -16.38 -9.67 13.99
CA THR A 201 -16.22 -11.09 14.38
C THR A 201 -16.11 -11.31 15.89
N GLY A 202 -16.01 -10.25 16.70
CA GLY A 202 -15.69 -10.33 18.11
C GLY A 202 -14.23 -10.70 18.41
N ASN A 203 -13.42 -11.03 17.40
CA ASN A 203 -12.01 -11.36 17.55
C ASN A 203 -11.14 -10.14 17.22
N PRO A 204 -10.31 -9.64 18.14
CA PRO A 204 -9.46 -8.46 17.88
C PRO A 204 -8.27 -8.74 16.97
N ILE A 205 -7.97 -10.00 16.61
CA ILE A 205 -6.85 -10.36 15.74
C ILE A 205 -7.39 -10.62 14.32
N PRO A 206 -7.16 -9.73 13.33
CA PRO A 206 -7.70 -9.80 11.97
C PRO A 206 -7.47 -11.12 11.27
N GLN A 207 -6.28 -11.69 11.44
CA GLN A 207 -5.91 -12.97 10.84
C GLN A 207 -6.81 -14.11 11.34
N LEU A 208 -7.17 -14.07 12.63
CA LEU A 208 -8.09 -15.03 13.23
C LEU A 208 -9.55 -14.65 12.95
N GLY A 209 -9.87 -13.35 12.92
CA GLY A 209 -11.18 -12.83 12.56
C GLY A 209 -11.61 -13.26 11.16
N LEU A 210 -10.70 -13.24 10.18
CA LEU A 210 -11.00 -13.70 8.81
C LEU A 210 -11.48 -15.16 8.76
N GLY A 211 -10.97 -16.01 9.67
CA GLY A 211 -11.41 -17.41 9.82
C GLY A 211 -12.52 -17.63 10.84
N SER A 212 -13.05 -16.57 11.44
CA SER A 212 -14.10 -16.61 12.48
C SER A 212 -15.50 -16.44 11.87
N THR A 213 -16.52 -16.61 12.71
CA THR A 213 -17.91 -16.32 12.37
C THR A 213 -18.21 -14.83 12.47
N VAL A 214 -19.13 -14.35 11.64
CA VAL A 214 -19.62 -12.97 11.70
C VAL A 214 -20.54 -12.80 12.91
N ASN A 215 -20.40 -11.66 13.59
CA ASN A 215 -21.13 -11.29 14.80
C ASN A 215 -22.47 -10.60 14.47
N ASP A 216 -23.20 -11.12 13.49
CA ASP A 216 -24.52 -10.64 13.04
C ASP A 216 -25.66 -11.62 13.36
N GLY A 217 -25.34 -12.72 14.06
CA GLY A 217 -26.30 -13.77 14.40
C GLY A 217 -26.56 -14.79 13.28
N SER A 218 -25.94 -14.64 12.10
CA SER A 218 -26.10 -15.57 10.97
C SER A 218 -25.43 -16.93 11.20
N GLY A 219 -24.41 -16.98 12.06
CA GLY A 219 -23.58 -18.17 12.26
C GLY A 219 -22.66 -18.51 11.08
N LEU A 220 -22.59 -17.63 10.07
CA LEU A 220 -21.74 -17.82 8.89
C LEU A 220 -20.29 -17.42 9.18
N TYR A 221 -19.34 -18.11 8.56
CA TYR A 221 -17.95 -17.65 8.52
C TYR A 221 -17.80 -16.40 7.64
N VAL A 222 -16.85 -15.53 7.95
CA VAL A 222 -16.62 -14.27 7.21
C VAL A 222 -16.52 -14.49 5.70
N LEU A 223 -15.69 -15.46 5.27
CA LEU A 223 -15.51 -15.76 3.85
C LEU A 223 -16.78 -16.30 3.18
N GLN A 224 -17.58 -17.08 3.91
CA GLN A 224 -18.86 -17.58 3.40
C GLN A 224 -19.89 -16.47 3.24
N LYS A 225 -19.99 -15.57 4.24
CA LYS A 225 -20.85 -14.39 4.14
C LYS A 225 -20.41 -13.51 2.96
N LEU A 226 -19.11 -13.28 2.81
CA LEU A 226 -18.57 -12.48 1.72
C LEU A 226 -18.87 -13.10 0.35
N ASP A 227 -18.73 -14.41 0.18
CA ASP A 227 -19.09 -15.10 -1.06
C ASP A 227 -20.57 -14.91 -1.41
N LEU A 228 -21.48 -15.11 -0.43
CA LEU A 228 -22.92 -14.92 -0.63
C LEU A 228 -23.27 -13.49 -1.02
N VAL A 229 -22.75 -12.51 -0.26
CA VAL A 229 -23.00 -11.09 -0.51
C VAL A 229 -22.50 -10.66 -1.89
N LEU A 230 -21.34 -11.14 -2.32
CA LEU A 230 -20.81 -10.84 -3.65
C LEU A 230 -21.60 -11.52 -4.77
N GLN A 231 -22.01 -12.77 -4.58
CA GLN A 231 -22.82 -13.50 -5.54
C GLN A 231 -24.20 -12.86 -5.74
N ASP A 232 -24.83 -12.39 -4.66
CA ASP A 232 -26.11 -11.67 -4.71
C ASP A 232 -26.00 -10.36 -5.51
N MET A 233 -24.81 -9.75 -5.55
CA MET A 233 -24.50 -8.57 -6.34
C MET A 233 -24.04 -8.88 -7.78
N GLY A 234 -23.99 -10.16 -8.16
CA GLY A 234 -23.54 -10.61 -9.47
C GLY A 234 -22.02 -10.65 -9.66
N PHE A 235 -21.23 -10.52 -8.59
CA PHE A 235 -19.79 -10.75 -8.62
C PHE A 235 -19.48 -12.25 -8.53
N GLY A 236 -18.27 -12.64 -8.94
CA GLY A 236 -17.74 -13.98 -8.63
C GLY A 236 -17.54 -14.16 -7.13
N ALA A 237 -17.50 -15.42 -6.68
CA ALA A 237 -17.14 -15.73 -5.29
C ALA A 237 -15.73 -15.21 -4.98
N TYR A 238 -15.55 -14.62 -3.81
CA TYR A 238 -14.26 -14.11 -3.34
C TYR A 238 -13.22 -15.22 -3.19
N THR A 239 -13.68 -16.42 -2.83
CA THR A 239 -12.83 -17.59 -2.60
C THR A 239 -12.55 -18.40 -3.86
N ASP A 240 -13.24 -18.12 -4.98
CA ASP A 240 -13.05 -18.85 -6.23
C ASP A 240 -11.90 -18.26 -7.05
N GLY A 241 -11.04 -19.12 -7.56
CA GLY A 241 -9.88 -18.74 -8.36
C GLY A 241 -10.21 -18.86 -9.83
N SER A 242 -10.35 -17.73 -10.54
CA SER A 242 -10.63 -17.75 -11.98
C SER A 242 -9.40 -18.15 -12.80
N LYS A 243 -8.20 -18.05 -12.22
CA LYS A 243 -6.93 -18.33 -12.91
C LYS A 243 -6.55 -19.80 -12.83
N SER A 244 -6.01 -20.30 -13.94
CA SER A 244 -5.44 -21.65 -13.96
C SER A 244 -4.25 -21.75 -12.99
N MET A 245 -3.99 -22.94 -12.44
CA MET A 245 -2.85 -23.15 -11.54
C MET A 245 -1.50 -22.84 -12.22
N ILE A 246 -1.41 -23.02 -13.54
CA ILE A 246 -0.21 -22.67 -14.31
C ILE A 246 -0.03 -21.16 -14.34
N ASP A 247 -1.11 -20.39 -14.58
CA ASP A 247 -1.04 -18.92 -14.57
C ASP A 247 -0.66 -18.40 -13.19
N VAL A 248 -1.28 -18.92 -12.13
CA VAL A 248 -0.96 -18.58 -10.74
C VAL A 248 0.52 -18.85 -10.46
N PHE A 249 1.03 -20.01 -10.87
CA PHE A 249 2.44 -20.36 -10.70
C PHE A 249 3.37 -19.41 -11.48
N CYS A 250 3.11 -19.19 -12.77
CA CYS A 250 3.94 -18.37 -13.64
C CYS A 250 3.95 -16.90 -13.19
N ILE A 251 2.80 -16.33 -12.84
CA ILE A 251 2.68 -14.96 -12.32
C ILE A 251 3.43 -14.85 -10.98
N THR A 252 3.21 -15.79 -10.06
CA THR A 252 3.88 -15.79 -8.77
C THR A 252 5.40 -15.90 -8.93
N ALA A 253 5.89 -16.80 -9.79
CA ALA A 253 7.31 -16.96 -10.06
C ALA A 253 7.92 -15.70 -10.71
N ALA A 254 7.23 -15.09 -11.68
CA ALA A 254 7.67 -13.84 -12.29
C ALA A 254 7.76 -12.71 -11.27
N LEU A 255 6.76 -12.58 -10.39
CA LEU A 255 6.76 -11.61 -9.29
C LEU A 255 7.90 -11.89 -8.29
N MET A 256 8.14 -13.16 -7.91
CA MET A 256 9.23 -13.52 -7.01
C MET A 256 10.59 -13.11 -7.56
N VAL A 257 10.86 -13.45 -8.83
CA VAL A 257 12.13 -13.12 -9.48
C VAL A 257 12.29 -11.61 -9.64
N GLY A 258 11.24 -10.91 -10.08
CA GLY A 258 11.27 -9.46 -10.24
C GLY A 258 11.53 -8.74 -8.91
N THR A 259 10.84 -9.16 -7.85
CA THR A 259 10.96 -8.58 -6.51
C THR A 259 12.35 -8.82 -5.91
N ALA A 260 12.95 -9.99 -6.15
CA ALA A 260 14.31 -10.28 -5.69
C ALA A 260 15.38 -9.38 -6.34
N GLY A 261 15.07 -8.76 -7.48
CA GLY A 261 15.96 -7.82 -8.18
C GLY A 261 15.88 -6.37 -7.69
N LEU A 262 15.02 -6.04 -6.71
CA LEU A 262 14.76 -4.65 -6.32
C LEU A 262 16.01 -3.97 -5.71
N PRO A 263 16.57 -2.94 -6.36
CA PRO A 263 17.87 -2.39 -6.00
C PRO A 263 17.86 -1.62 -4.68
N HIS A 264 16.75 -0.93 -4.38
CA HIS A 264 16.58 -0.16 -3.14
C HIS A 264 16.61 -1.05 -1.89
N VAL A 265 16.11 -2.29 -2.00
CA VAL A 265 16.15 -3.27 -0.92
C VAL A 265 17.51 -3.93 -0.83
N ILE A 266 18.13 -4.24 -1.98
CA ILE A 266 19.45 -4.86 -2.01
C ILE A 266 20.49 -4.01 -1.27
N VAL A 267 20.48 -2.68 -1.46
CA VAL A 267 21.47 -1.81 -0.82
C VAL A 267 21.41 -1.83 0.71
N ARG A 268 20.25 -2.15 1.29
CA ARG A 268 20.05 -2.28 2.74
C ARG A 268 20.84 -3.42 3.36
N PHE A 269 21.26 -4.43 2.59
CA PHE A 269 22.12 -5.49 3.12
C PHE A 269 23.59 -5.07 3.24
N PHE A 270 23.98 -3.92 2.68
CA PHE A 270 25.33 -3.38 2.81
C PHE A 270 25.51 -2.49 4.06
N THR A 271 24.44 -2.14 4.78
CA THR A 271 24.47 -1.21 5.93
C THR A 271 24.78 -1.88 7.27
N VAL A 272 24.76 -3.21 7.32
CA VAL A 272 25.04 -4.04 8.51
C VAL A 272 26.48 -4.54 8.52
N PRO A 273 27.12 -4.79 9.68
CA PRO A 273 28.55 -5.02 9.73
C PRO A 273 28.96 -6.40 9.18
N LYS A 274 28.19 -7.46 9.47
CA LYS A 274 28.54 -8.85 9.15
C LYS A 274 27.47 -9.53 8.29
N ALA A 275 27.85 -10.59 7.56
CA ALA A 275 26.91 -11.41 6.80
C ALA A 275 25.89 -12.15 7.71
N SER A 276 26.26 -12.47 8.96
CA SER A 276 25.32 -12.98 9.96
C SER A 276 24.22 -11.97 10.27
N ASP A 277 24.60 -10.71 10.34
CA ASP A 277 23.72 -9.60 10.73
C ASP A 277 22.83 -9.20 9.56
N ALA A 278 23.29 -9.37 8.31
CA ALA A 278 22.46 -9.27 7.11
C ALA A 278 21.34 -10.31 7.11
N ARG A 279 21.63 -11.58 7.45
CA ARG A 279 20.60 -12.63 7.56
C ARG A 279 19.60 -12.34 8.69
N LYS A 280 20.09 -11.91 9.85
CA LYS A 280 19.22 -11.51 10.97
C LYS A 280 18.34 -10.31 10.59
N SER A 281 18.90 -9.31 9.92
CA SER A 281 18.16 -8.15 9.44
C SER A 281 17.09 -8.54 8.43
N ALA A 282 17.38 -9.49 7.53
CA ALA A 282 16.41 -10.02 6.57
C ALA A 282 15.28 -10.77 7.29
N GLY A 283 15.60 -11.59 8.29
CA GLY A 283 14.60 -12.27 9.12
C GLY A 283 13.69 -11.30 9.86
N TRP A 284 14.25 -10.25 10.47
CA TRP A 284 13.46 -9.21 11.14
C TRP A 284 12.56 -8.44 10.16
N ALA A 285 13.09 -8.05 9.00
CA ALA A 285 12.30 -7.42 7.96
C ALA A 285 11.12 -8.31 7.53
N LEU A 286 11.34 -9.61 7.35
CA LEU A 286 10.27 -10.55 7.00
C LEU A 286 9.18 -10.60 8.08
N ILE A 287 9.55 -10.61 9.36
CA ILE A 287 8.58 -10.56 10.48
C ILE A 287 7.73 -9.28 10.40
N PHE A 288 8.38 -8.14 10.18
CA PHE A 288 7.70 -6.84 10.09
C PHE A 288 6.80 -6.72 8.85
N ILE A 289 7.25 -7.21 7.70
CA ILE A 289 6.45 -7.28 6.47
C ILE A 289 5.27 -8.22 6.67
N ALA A 290 5.49 -9.39 7.27
CA ALA A 290 4.45 -10.40 7.52
C ALA A 290 3.31 -9.85 8.39
N LEU A 291 3.60 -8.94 9.32
CA LEU A 291 2.56 -8.31 10.14
C LEU A 291 1.53 -7.58 9.27
N LEU A 292 1.96 -6.76 8.30
CA LEU A 292 1.04 -6.10 7.37
C LEU A 292 0.44 -7.10 6.36
N TYR A 293 1.28 -7.94 5.77
CA TYR A 293 0.92 -8.80 4.65
C TYR A 293 -0.11 -9.86 5.04
N THR A 294 -0.02 -10.41 6.25
CA THR A 294 -1.02 -11.37 6.75
C THR A 294 -2.33 -10.70 7.17
N THR A 295 -2.30 -9.43 7.53
CA THR A 295 -3.49 -8.66 7.91
C THR A 295 -4.24 -8.11 6.69
N ALA A 296 -3.55 -7.87 5.57
CA ALA A 296 -4.13 -7.28 4.36
C ALA A 296 -5.35 -8.04 3.79
N PRO A 297 -5.35 -9.39 3.67
CA PRO A 297 -6.53 -10.13 3.23
C PRO A 297 -7.73 -9.98 4.16
N ALA A 298 -7.49 -9.91 5.48
CA ALA A 298 -8.55 -9.72 6.46
C ALA A 298 -9.18 -8.34 6.30
N ILE A 299 -8.36 -7.29 6.21
CA ILE A 299 -8.83 -5.92 5.97
C ILE A 299 -9.59 -5.84 4.64
N GLY A 300 -9.08 -6.43 3.56
CA GLY A 300 -9.73 -6.40 2.25
C GLY A 300 -11.11 -7.05 2.28
N ALA A 301 -11.23 -8.22 2.92
CA ALA A 301 -12.51 -8.91 3.10
C ALA A 301 -13.49 -8.08 3.95
N PHE A 302 -13.04 -7.58 5.09
CA PHE A 302 -13.87 -6.76 5.99
C PHE A 302 -14.32 -5.45 5.33
N ALA A 303 -13.41 -4.76 4.64
CA ALA A 303 -13.73 -3.55 3.90
C ALA A 303 -14.78 -3.83 2.82
N ARG A 304 -14.69 -4.98 2.14
CA ARG A 304 -15.65 -5.37 1.11
C ARG A 304 -17.05 -5.58 1.66
N ILE A 305 -17.17 -6.30 2.78
CA ILE A 305 -18.46 -6.51 3.47
C ILE A 305 -19.04 -5.15 3.91
N ASN A 306 -18.27 -4.36 4.66
CA ASN A 306 -18.74 -3.10 5.20
C ASN A 306 -19.14 -2.10 4.10
N PHE A 307 -18.35 -2.01 3.02
CA PHE A 307 -18.66 -1.14 1.89
C PHE A 307 -20.02 -1.51 1.27
N ILE A 308 -20.23 -2.81 1.02
CA ILE A 308 -21.48 -3.30 0.44
C ILE A 308 -22.67 -2.99 1.36
N GLU A 309 -22.55 -3.28 2.65
CA GLU A 309 -23.62 -3.07 3.62
C GLU A 309 -23.99 -1.59 3.83
N THR A 310 -23.04 -0.67 3.59
CA THR A 310 -23.25 0.78 3.78
C THR A 310 -23.61 1.55 2.52
N VAL A 311 -23.32 1.00 1.34
CA VAL A 311 -23.56 1.68 0.06
C VAL A 311 -24.76 1.09 -0.67
N ASP A 312 -24.88 -0.23 -0.73
CA ASP A 312 -25.90 -0.84 -1.59
C ASP A 312 -27.32 -0.52 -1.11
N GLN A 313 -28.18 -0.12 -2.06
CA GLN A 313 -29.58 0.24 -1.83
C GLN A 313 -29.80 1.41 -0.86
N THR A 314 -28.75 2.18 -0.57
CA THR A 314 -28.82 3.37 0.29
C THR A 314 -29.13 4.61 -0.56
N ASP A 315 -30.02 5.47 -0.10
CA ASP A 315 -30.34 6.73 -0.76
C ASP A 315 -29.11 7.65 -0.76
N TYR A 316 -28.77 8.25 -1.91
CA TYR A 316 -27.60 9.12 -2.00
C TYR A 316 -27.71 10.33 -1.04
N ALA A 317 -28.91 10.83 -0.78
CA ALA A 317 -29.13 11.91 0.18
C ALA A 317 -28.65 11.51 1.59
N GLU A 318 -28.88 10.26 1.97
CA GLU A 318 -28.46 9.64 3.25
C GLU A 318 -27.09 8.96 3.18
N ALA A 319 -26.37 9.09 2.05
CA ALA A 319 -25.07 8.49 1.89
C ALA A 319 -24.12 8.93 3.02
N PRO A 320 -23.30 8.01 3.56
CA PRO A 320 -22.36 8.32 4.61
C PRO A 320 -21.43 9.48 4.24
N GLU A 321 -21.02 10.27 5.23
CA GLU A 321 -20.15 11.44 5.01
C GLU A 321 -18.84 11.06 4.31
N TRP A 322 -18.28 9.88 4.62
CA TRP A 322 -17.10 9.36 3.95
C TRP A 322 -17.29 9.23 2.44
N PHE A 323 -18.47 8.78 1.97
CA PHE A 323 -18.73 8.60 0.54
C PHE A 323 -18.60 9.94 -0.20
N LYS A 324 -19.22 11.00 0.32
CA LYS A 324 -19.17 12.37 -0.23
C LYS A 324 -17.76 12.95 -0.18
N ASN A 325 -17.01 12.66 0.90
CA ASN A 325 -15.61 13.08 1.04
C ASN A 325 -14.70 12.44 -0.03
N TRP A 326 -14.90 11.15 -0.33
CA TRP A 326 -14.11 10.44 -1.35
C TRP A 326 -14.57 10.75 -2.78
N GLU A 327 -15.86 11.08 -2.97
CA GLU A 327 -16.38 11.60 -4.23
C GLU A 327 -15.74 12.95 -4.58
N THR A 328 -15.52 13.83 -3.60
CA THR A 328 -14.82 15.12 -3.79
C THR A 328 -13.37 14.95 -4.27
N ASN A 329 -12.74 13.81 -3.97
CA ASN A 329 -11.35 13.52 -4.38
C ASN A 329 -11.25 12.75 -5.71
N ASP A 330 -12.36 12.61 -6.42
CA ASP A 330 -12.49 11.92 -7.70
C ASP A 330 -12.19 10.40 -7.67
N LEU A 331 -12.30 9.77 -6.49
CA LEU A 331 -11.99 8.35 -6.28
C LEU A 331 -13.24 7.47 -6.10
N ILE A 332 -14.39 8.08 -5.88
CA ILE A 332 -15.72 7.46 -5.92
C ILE A 332 -16.58 8.30 -6.85
N ALA A 333 -17.50 7.68 -7.56
CA ALA A 333 -18.57 8.37 -8.25
C ALA A 333 -19.82 7.52 -8.24
N TRP A 334 -20.97 8.17 -8.27
CA TRP A 334 -22.26 7.53 -8.46
C TRP A 334 -22.97 8.17 -9.65
N VAL A 335 -23.68 7.33 -10.40
CA VAL A 335 -24.57 7.77 -11.48
C VAL A 335 -25.88 7.03 -11.35
N ASP A 336 -26.96 7.77 -11.15
CA ASP A 336 -28.30 7.21 -11.12
C ASP A 336 -28.72 6.80 -12.54
N LYS A 337 -28.90 5.49 -12.78
CA LYS A 337 -29.31 4.96 -14.09
C LYS A 337 -30.82 4.75 -14.20
N ASN A 338 -31.52 4.67 -13.07
CA ASN A 338 -32.92 4.28 -12.99
C ASN A 338 -33.83 5.38 -12.40
N ASP A 339 -33.26 6.54 -12.06
CA ASP A 339 -33.91 7.70 -11.44
C ASP A 339 -34.58 7.37 -10.09
N ASP A 340 -34.06 6.39 -9.32
CA ASP A 340 -34.60 5.99 -8.01
C ASP A 340 -33.91 6.65 -6.80
N GLY A 341 -32.81 7.36 -7.03
CA GLY A 341 -32.03 8.06 -6.00
C GLY A 341 -31.20 7.16 -5.08
N LYS A 342 -31.17 5.84 -5.31
CA LYS A 342 -30.44 4.86 -4.50
C LYS A 342 -29.16 4.43 -5.18
N MET A 343 -28.13 4.20 -4.39
CA MET A 343 -26.85 3.69 -4.88
C MET A 343 -26.94 2.18 -5.07
N LYS A 344 -26.99 1.71 -6.32
CA LYS A 344 -26.96 0.28 -6.64
C LYS A 344 -25.54 -0.19 -6.97
N TYR A 345 -24.97 -1.03 -6.11
CA TYR A 345 -23.64 -1.58 -6.34
C TYR A 345 -23.68 -3.01 -6.90
N ARG A 346 -23.24 -3.20 -8.13
CA ARG A 346 -23.30 -4.51 -8.84
C ARG A 346 -22.01 -4.78 -9.61
N SER A 347 -21.91 -5.97 -10.16
CA SER A 347 -20.80 -6.34 -11.05
C SER A 347 -20.81 -5.56 -12.37
N GLY A 348 -19.61 -5.23 -12.86
CA GLY A 348 -19.38 -4.43 -14.06
C GLY A 348 -19.11 -2.95 -13.79
N ASP A 349 -18.68 -2.23 -14.82
CA ASP A 349 -18.35 -0.81 -14.71
C ASP A 349 -19.62 0.04 -14.77
N ALA A 350 -19.73 1.04 -13.88
CA ALA A 350 -20.85 1.99 -13.93
C ALA A 350 -20.81 2.87 -15.19
N PHE A 351 -19.61 3.29 -15.57
CA PHE A 351 -19.29 4.12 -16.74
C PHE A 351 -17.85 3.85 -17.20
N THR A 352 -17.47 4.37 -18.36
CA THR A 352 -16.15 4.09 -18.95
C THR A 352 -15.02 4.86 -18.26
N GLY A 353 -14.01 4.13 -17.75
CA GLY A 353 -12.77 4.71 -17.24
C GLY A 353 -12.88 5.29 -15.82
N SER A 354 -11.95 6.18 -15.48
CA SER A 354 -11.97 6.92 -14.21
C SER A 354 -12.95 8.10 -14.27
N PRO A 355 -13.50 8.57 -13.13
CA PRO A 355 -14.47 9.65 -13.10
C PRO A 355 -13.93 10.94 -13.71
N ASP A 356 -14.72 11.57 -14.59
CA ASP A 356 -14.48 12.88 -15.17
C ASP A 356 -15.66 13.79 -14.79
N PHE A 357 -15.48 14.61 -13.75
CA PHE A 357 -16.57 15.41 -13.21
C PHE A 357 -16.75 16.73 -13.97
N THR A 358 -18.00 17.05 -14.27
CA THR A 358 -18.40 18.28 -14.97
C THR A 358 -18.32 19.54 -14.09
N GLY A 359 -18.31 19.36 -12.77
CA GLY A 359 -18.40 20.44 -11.77
C GLY A 359 -19.84 20.85 -11.43
N GLU A 360 -20.84 20.22 -12.06
CA GLU A 360 -22.25 20.42 -11.75
C GLU A 360 -22.74 19.41 -10.71
N THR A 361 -23.81 19.77 -10.00
CA THR A 361 -24.47 18.92 -9.01
C THR A 361 -25.80 18.42 -9.56
N GLY A 362 -26.06 17.13 -9.41
CA GLY A 362 -27.29 16.49 -9.86
C GLY A 362 -28.45 16.64 -8.88
N LYS A 363 -29.52 15.88 -9.10
CA LYS A 363 -30.82 16.07 -8.41
C LYS A 363 -30.77 15.65 -6.94
N SER A 364 -29.94 14.67 -6.61
CA SER A 364 -29.79 14.12 -5.27
C SER A 364 -28.61 14.74 -4.50
N GLY A 365 -27.88 15.68 -5.13
CA GLY A 365 -26.71 16.34 -4.55
C GLY A 365 -25.37 15.74 -4.99
N GLU A 366 -25.39 14.81 -5.96
CA GLU A 366 -24.26 14.08 -6.51
C GLU A 366 -23.43 14.92 -7.49
N ARG A 367 -22.15 14.59 -7.65
CA ARG A 367 -21.32 15.27 -8.65
C ARG A 367 -21.54 14.63 -10.02
N LEU A 368 -21.98 15.41 -11.00
CA LEU A 368 -22.26 14.91 -12.34
C LEU A 368 -20.98 14.58 -13.11
N ILE A 369 -20.98 13.42 -13.77
CA ILE A 369 -19.87 12.93 -14.59
C ILE A 369 -20.11 13.13 -16.09
N ALA A 370 -19.03 13.35 -16.84
CA ALA A 370 -19.01 13.46 -18.29
C ALA A 370 -18.75 12.11 -19.01
N ASN A 371 -18.42 11.05 -18.24
CA ASN A 371 -18.11 9.74 -18.78
C ASN A 371 -19.30 9.12 -19.54
N GLU A 372 -18.99 8.25 -20.50
CA GLU A 372 -20.01 7.43 -21.15
C GLU A 372 -20.57 6.40 -20.17
N ILE A 373 -21.87 6.49 -19.88
CA ILE A 373 -22.57 5.61 -18.96
C ILE A 373 -22.67 4.21 -19.58
N ASN A 374 -22.27 3.19 -18.82
CA ASN A 374 -22.34 1.81 -19.29
C ASN A 374 -23.75 1.24 -19.05
N ALA A 375 -24.63 1.36 -20.04
CA ALA A 375 -26.01 0.87 -19.96
C ALA A 375 -26.13 -0.67 -19.88
N ALA A 376 -25.06 -1.42 -20.18
CA ALA A 376 -25.09 -2.88 -20.12
C ALA A 376 -24.90 -3.45 -18.71
N SER A 377 -24.41 -2.64 -17.76
CA SER A 377 -24.27 -3.02 -16.35
C SER A 377 -25.30 -2.31 -15.49
N GLU A 378 -25.90 -3.04 -14.55
CA GLU A 378 -26.77 -2.49 -13.51
C GLU A 378 -26.00 -1.77 -12.39
N ASN A 379 -24.67 -1.75 -12.44
CA ASN A 379 -23.85 -1.06 -11.46
C ASN A 379 -23.94 0.46 -11.64
N GLU A 380 -24.12 1.20 -10.56
CA GLU A 380 -24.24 2.66 -10.56
C GLU A 380 -23.08 3.33 -9.81
N VAL A 381 -22.27 2.54 -9.10
CA VAL A 381 -21.20 3.06 -8.24
C VAL A 381 -19.83 2.68 -8.79
N TYR A 382 -19.00 3.69 -9.05
CA TYR A 382 -17.57 3.53 -9.30
C TYR A 382 -16.78 3.67 -8.00
N VAL A 383 -15.84 2.76 -7.80
CA VAL A 383 -14.99 2.71 -6.60
C VAL A 383 -13.56 2.45 -7.04
N ASP A 384 -12.66 3.41 -6.81
CA ASP A 384 -11.24 3.17 -7.03
C ASP A 384 -10.71 2.13 -6.02
N LYS A 385 -9.87 1.20 -6.49
CA LYS A 385 -9.39 0.10 -5.65
C LYS A 385 -8.59 0.57 -4.46
N ASP A 386 -7.88 1.69 -4.60
CA ASP A 386 -7.00 2.23 -3.58
C ASP A 386 -7.79 2.75 -2.35
N ILE A 387 -9.07 3.13 -2.50
CA ILE A 387 -9.83 3.68 -1.37
C ILE A 387 -10.31 2.62 -0.39
N MET A 388 -10.46 1.36 -0.81
CA MET A 388 -11.05 0.32 0.05
C MET A 388 -10.28 0.15 1.36
N VAL A 389 -9.00 0.52 1.38
CA VAL A 389 -8.16 0.47 2.56
C VAL A 389 -8.18 1.79 3.33
N LEU A 390 -8.15 2.91 2.61
CA LEU A 390 -8.08 4.25 3.19
C LEU A 390 -9.39 4.68 3.84
N ALA A 391 -10.51 4.35 3.20
CA ALA A 391 -11.85 4.64 3.69
C ALA A 391 -12.28 3.65 4.77
N ASN A 392 -11.64 2.48 4.90
CA ASN A 392 -12.11 1.42 5.80
C ASN A 392 -12.35 1.85 7.26
N PRO A 393 -11.48 2.68 7.90
CA PRO A 393 -11.74 3.19 9.24
C PRO A 393 -13.00 4.06 9.31
N GLU A 394 -13.24 4.88 8.27
CA GLU A 394 -14.41 5.75 8.15
C GLU A 394 -15.68 4.95 7.84
N ILE A 395 -15.58 3.95 6.94
CA ILE A 395 -16.65 3.02 6.59
C ILE A 395 -17.09 2.24 7.85
N ALA A 396 -16.15 1.85 8.70
CA ALA A 396 -16.42 1.13 9.95
C ALA A 396 -16.85 2.04 11.11
N ASN A 397 -17.09 3.34 10.88
CA ASN A 397 -17.43 4.34 11.91
C ASN A 397 -16.45 4.35 13.11
N LEU A 398 -15.18 4.05 12.85
CA LEU A 398 -14.17 4.17 13.89
C LEU A 398 -13.89 5.66 14.14
N PRO A 399 -13.65 6.07 15.41
CA PRO A 399 -13.29 7.44 15.70
C PRO A 399 -12.03 7.79 14.92
N VAL A 400 -12.17 8.65 13.91
CA VAL A 400 -11.07 9.23 13.18
C VAL A 400 -10.39 10.18 14.17
N GLY A 401 -9.21 9.77 14.65
CA GLY A 401 -8.46 10.48 15.68
C GLY A 401 -8.15 11.92 15.30
#